data_AF-A0A9D5MX89-F1
#
_entry.id   AF-A0A9D5MX89-F1
#
_cell.length_a   1.000
_cell.length_b   1.000
_cell.length_c   1.000
_cell.angle_alpha   90.00
_cell.angle_beta   90.00
_cell.angle_gamma   90.00
#
_symmetry.space_group_name_H-M   'P 1'
#
loop_
_entity.id
_entity.type
_entity.pdbx_description
1 polymer ?
#
loop_
_entity_poly.entity_id
_entity_poly.type
_entity_poly.pdbx_seq_one_letter_code
_entity_poly.pdbx_strand_id
1 'polypeptide(L)' 'MAAFIAERIKDARDACGLSAGQAKYSAYFVGDIQQMLYGKYQSQVDMICNTDGYADCILIANN' A
#
# COMPACT_ATOMS: atom_id res chain seq x y z
N MET A 1 5.70 5.85 -10.06
CA MET A 1 5.13 6.20 -8.75
C MET A 1 4.47 5.00 -8.08
N ALA A 2 3.52 4.31 -8.74
CA ALA A 2 2.91 3.10 -8.19
C ALA A 2 3.95 2.03 -7.81
N ALA A 3 4.88 1.69 -8.72
CA ALA A 3 5.95 0.73 -8.42
C ALA A 3 6.79 1.13 -7.18
N PHE A 4 7.18 2.41 -7.09
CA PHE A 4 7.92 2.92 -5.92
C PHE A 4 7.12 2.80 -4.61
N ILE A 5 5.83 3.13 -4.63
CA ILE A 5 4.97 3.00 -3.44
C ILE A 5 4.85 1.52 -3.04
N ALA A 6 4.63 0.64 -4.01
CA ALA A 6 4.55 -0.79 -3.78
C ALA A 6 5.87 -1.35 -3.20
N GLU A 7 7.02 -0.97 -3.74
CA GLU A 7 8.34 -1.33 -3.17
C GLU A 7 8.47 -0.87 -1.72
N ARG A 8 8.08 0.36 -1.39
CA ARG A 8 8.14 0.84 0.01
C ARG A 8 7.26 0.04 0.96
N ILE A 9 6.12 -0.46 0.49
CA ILE A 9 5.24 -1.33 1.29
C ILE A 9 5.88 -2.70 1.48
N LYS A 10 6.44 -3.28 0.41
CA LYS A 10 7.15 -4.57 0.46
C LYS A 10 8.36 -4.51 1.39
N ASP A 11 9.22 -3.51 1.21
CA ASP A 11 10.38 -3.27 2.07
C ASP A 11 9.98 -3.18 3.55
N ALA A 12 8.89 -2.49 3.86
CA ALA A 12 8.40 -2.37 5.22
C ALA A 12 7.89 -3.71 5.77
N ARG A 13 7.18 -4.49 4.96
CA ARG A 13 6.73 -5.84 5.34
C ARG A 13 7.91 -6.78 5.57
N ASP A 14 8.91 -6.75 4.69
CA ASP A 14 10.05 -7.66 4.77
C ASP A 14 10.98 -7.29 5.92
N ALA A 15 11.19 -6.00 6.18
CA ALA A 15 12.05 -5.52 7.25
C ALA A 15 11.41 -5.65 8.64
N CYS A 16 10.10 -5.36 8.76
CA CYS A 16 9.45 -5.14 10.05
C CYS A 16 8.15 -5.95 10.24
N GLY A 17 7.76 -6.78 9.28
CA GLY A 17 6.57 -7.62 9.33
C GLY A 17 5.28 -6.96 8.81
N LEU A 18 4.20 -7.74 8.79
CA LEU A 18 2.91 -7.39 8.16
C LEU A 18 2.35 -6.04 8.63
N SER A 19 2.36 -5.78 9.94
CA SER A 19 1.84 -4.53 10.51
C SER A 19 2.54 -3.29 9.96
N ALA A 20 3.85 -3.38 9.70
CA ALA A 20 4.61 -2.28 9.10
C ALA A 20 4.25 -2.06 7.63
N GLY A 21 4.05 -3.13 6.86
CA GLY A 21 3.55 -3.05 5.48
C GLY A 21 2.16 -2.41 5.40
N GLN A 22 1.23 -2.84 6.26
CA GLN A 22 -0.12 -2.28 6.37
C GLN A 22 -0.10 -0.81 6.80
N ALA A 23 0.72 -0.45 7.80
CA ALA A 23 0.89 0.94 8.21
C ALA A 23 1.43 1.82 7.07
N LYS A 24 2.35 1.28 6.26
CA LYS A 24 2.88 1.97 5.09
C LYS A 24 1.82 2.16 4.01
N TYR A 25 1.02 1.13 3.73
CA TYR A 25 -0.11 1.22 2.81
C TYR A 25 -1.11 2.30 3.26
N SER A 26 -1.49 2.27 4.54
CA SER A 26 -2.37 3.27 5.17
C SER A 26 -1.86 4.70 4.98
N ALA A 27 -0.56 4.93 5.20
CA ALA A 27 0.05 6.25 5.04
C ALA A 27 -0.05 6.83 3.61
N TYR A 28 -0.23 5.99 2.59
CA TYR A 28 -0.36 6.41 1.18
C TYR A 28 -1.82 6.54 0.72
N PHE A 29 -2.75 5.78 1.29
CA PHE A 29 -4.10 5.64 0.72
C PHE A 29 -5.24 5.86 1.71
N VAL A 30 -4.98 5.89 3.02
CA VAL A 30 -5.99 6.10 4.05
C VAL A 30 -5.91 7.55 4.51
N GLY A 31 -6.91 8.33 4.12
CA GLY A 31 -7.07 9.75 4.45
C GLY A 31 -7.37 10.62 3.23
N ASP A 32 -8.05 11.74 3.45
CA ASP A 32 -8.56 12.59 2.36
C ASP A 32 -7.43 13.19 1.51
N ILE A 33 -6.38 13.70 2.16
CA ILE A 33 -5.23 14.31 1.48
C ILE A 33 -4.44 13.24 0.71
N GLN A 34 -4.27 12.06 1.31
CA GLN A 34 -3.60 10.91 0.73
C GLN A 34 -4.32 10.42 -0.52
N GLN A 35 -5.66 10.32 -0.46
CA GLN A 35 -6.49 10.02 -1.62
C GLN A 35 -6.33 11.04 -2.74
N MET A 36 -6.36 12.34 -2.41
CA MET A 36 -6.19 13.39 -3.43
C MET A 36 -4.83 13.32 -4.13
N LEU A 37 -3.76 13.02 -3.40
CA LEU A 37 -2.39 12.99 -3.94
C LEU A 37 -2.06 11.66 -4.64
N TYR A 38 -2.45 10.54 -4.05
CA TYR A 38 -1.98 9.21 -4.41
C TYR A 38 -3.08 8.23 -4.82
N GLY A 39 -4.36 8.55 -4.61
CA GLY A 39 -5.49 7.65 -4.91
C GLY A 39 -5.49 7.13 -6.35
N LYS A 40 -5.06 7.94 -7.32
CA LYS A 40 -4.91 7.52 -8.73
C LYS A 40 -3.90 6.37 -8.95
N TYR A 41 -3.00 6.12 -8.00
CA TYR A 41 -2.02 5.04 -8.06
C TYR A 41 -2.47 3.79 -7.28
N GLN A 42 -3.51 3.89 -6.45
CA GLN A 42 -3.92 2.83 -5.52
C GLN A 42 -4.19 1.52 -6.27
N SER A 43 -5.01 1.55 -7.33
CA SER A 43 -5.33 0.35 -8.11
C SER A 43 -4.09 -0.34 -8.72
N GLN A 44 -3.09 0.42 -9.17
CA GLN A 44 -1.84 -0.16 -9.66
C GLN A 44 -0.97 -0.71 -8.51
N VAL A 45 -0.95 -0.06 -7.35
CA VAL A 45 -0.23 -0.55 -6.17
C VAL A 45 -0.86 -1.85 -5.67
N ASP A 46 -2.18 -1.89 -5.58
CA ASP A 46 -2.93 -3.09 -5.18
C ASP A 46 -2.64 -4.26 -6.12
N MET A 47 -2.62 -4.01 -7.43
CA MET A 47 -2.26 -5.01 -8.43
C MET A 47 -0.84 -5.54 -8.21
N ILE A 48 0.16 -4.65 -8.06
CA ILE A 48 1.55 -5.04 -7.85
C ILE A 48 1.72 -5.82 -6.54
N CYS A 49 1.15 -5.32 -5.44
CA CYS A 49 1.20 -5.99 -4.15
C CYS A 49 0.52 -7.36 -4.22
N ASN A 50 -0.60 -7.49 -4.92
CA ASN A 50 -1.28 -8.77 -5.07
C ASN A 50 -0.48 -9.77 -5.91
N THR A 51 0.05 -9.33 -7.07
CA THR A 51 0.89 -10.18 -7.93
C THR A 51 2.14 -10.69 -7.23
N ASP A 52 2.74 -9.86 -6.36
CA ASP A 52 4.00 -10.20 -5.69
C ASP A 52 3.81 -10.92 -4.35
N GLY A 53 2.58 -11.24 -3.94
CA GLY A 53 2.29 -11.96 -2.69
C GLY A 53 2.19 -11.08 -1.44
N TYR A 54 2.03 -9.77 -1.63
CA TYR A 54 1.84 -8.73 -0.60
C TYR A 54 0.40 -8.23 -0.46
N ALA A 55 -0.58 -9.04 -0.88
CA ALA A 55 -2.00 -8.72 -0.77
C ALA A 55 -2.47 -8.49 0.68
N ASP A 56 -1.81 -9.12 1.65
CA ASP A 56 -2.07 -8.97 3.08
C ASP A 56 -1.76 -7.56 3.63
N CYS A 57 -0.94 -6.78 2.90
CA CYS A 57 -0.64 -5.39 3.25
C CYS A 57 -1.73 -4.40 2.80
N ILE A 58 -2.63 -4.81 1.92
CA ILE A 58 -3.69 -3.95 1.37
C ILE A 58 -4.79 -3.80 2.40
N LEU A 59 -5.09 -2.55 2.78
CA LEU A 59 -6.20 -2.25 3.68
C LEU A 59 -7.42 -1.83 2.85
N ILE A 60 -8.46 -2.67 2.85
CA ILE A 60 -9.76 -2.29 2.32
C ILE A 60 -10.43 -1.42 3.38
N ALA A 61 -10.73 -0.18 3.05
CA ALA A 61 -11.61 0.64 3.86
C ALA A 61 -13.00 -0.02 3.86
N ASN A 62 -13.28 -0.87 4.85
CA ASN A 62 -14.65 -1.26 5.17
C ASN A 62 -15.34 -0.01 5.69
N ASN A 63 -16.08 0.64 4.81
CA ASN A 63 -17.01 1.71 5.15
C ASN A 63 -18.34 1.09 5.59
#